data_AF-A0A0E9MYK7-F1
#
_entry.id   AF-A0A0E9MYK7-F1
#
_cell.length_a   1.000
_cell.length_b   1.000
_cell.length_c   1.000
_cell.angle_alpha   90.00
_cell.angle_beta   90.00
_cell.angle_gamma   90.00
#
_symmetry.space_group_name_H-M   'P 1'
#
loop_
_entity.id
_entity.type
_entity.pdbx_description
1 polymer ?
#
loop_
_entity_poly.entity_id
_entity_poly.type
_entity_poly.pdbx_seq_one_letter_code
_entity_poly.pdbx_strand_id
1 'polypeptide(L)'
;MSSRNSILQQVKSNKGEFIPLPEIPAFPPAVEGTAVNEGLLEAFVAAVRKNGGDVLLVNSEAEEAPLTGTLSPLPQVRAHNPVELEQLDTYLTEGLCAVAENGAVWINTNAIEGRILPFICARLLVRISATSIVATMHEAYARVTIPGGGFGVFIAGPSKTADIEQSLVIGAHGPLQHTVIVRVDM
;
A
#
# COMPACT_ATOMS: atom_id res chain seq x y z
N MET A 1 -24.50 -36.64 -16.72
CA MET A 1 -24.22 -35.21 -16.48
C MET A 1 -23.24 -35.12 -15.31
N SER A 2 -22.21 -34.27 -15.36
CA SER A 2 -21.27 -34.14 -14.24
C SER A 2 -21.90 -33.37 -13.07
N SER A 3 -21.43 -33.63 -11.85
CA SER A 3 -21.83 -32.93 -10.63
C SER A 3 -21.69 -31.40 -10.76
N ARG A 4 -20.61 -30.93 -11.41
CA ARG A 4 -20.38 -29.51 -11.73
C ARG A 4 -21.55 -28.89 -12.49
N ASN A 5 -22.05 -29.55 -13.53
CA ASN A 5 -23.12 -28.99 -14.35
C ASN A 5 -24.44 -28.93 -13.59
N SER A 6 -24.72 -29.94 -12.75
CA SER A 6 -25.91 -29.94 -11.87
C SER A 6 -25.89 -28.77 -10.89
N ILE A 7 -24.76 -28.56 -10.20
CA ILE A 7 -24.58 -27.45 -9.23
C ILE A 7 -24.74 -26.09 -9.92
N LEU A 8 -24.08 -25.88 -11.06
CA LEU A 8 -24.18 -24.61 -11.78
C LEU A 8 -25.60 -24.34 -12.29
N GLN A 9 -26.33 -25.39 -12.69
CA GLN A 9 -27.71 -25.26 -13.13
C GLN A 9 -28.65 -24.91 -11.96
N GLN A 10 -28.46 -25.53 -10.79
CA GLN A 10 -29.21 -25.20 -9.58
C GLN A 10 -28.91 -23.77 -9.08
N VAL A 11 -27.65 -23.32 -9.13
CA VAL A 11 -27.29 -21.93 -8.78
C VAL A 11 -27.96 -20.94 -9.72
N LYS A 12 -27.99 -21.23 -11.03
CA LYS A 12 -28.68 -20.38 -12.01
C LYS A 12 -30.19 -20.36 -11.79
N SER A 13 -30.81 -21.49 -11.50
CA SER A 13 -32.27 -21.57 -11.31
C SER A 13 -32.74 -20.96 -9.98
N ASN A 14 -31.86 -20.91 -8.97
CA ASN A 14 -32.16 -20.34 -7.65
C ASN A 14 -31.60 -18.93 -7.45
N LYS A 15 -31.10 -18.27 -8.50
CA LYS A 15 -30.66 -16.87 -8.40
C LYS A 15 -31.90 -16.00 -8.21
N GLY A 16 -31.95 -15.24 -7.12
CA GLY A 16 -33.03 -14.30 -6.86
C GLY A 16 -33.15 -13.22 -7.94
N GLU A 17 -34.17 -12.37 -7.82
CA GLU A 17 -34.35 -11.23 -8.73
C GLU A 17 -33.08 -10.37 -8.78
N PHE A 18 -32.77 -9.86 -9.96
CA PHE A 18 -31.64 -8.96 -10.14
C PHE A 18 -31.93 -7.65 -9.40
N ILE A 19 -31.14 -7.35 -8.38
CA ILE A 19 -31.17 -6.07 -7.69
C ILE A 19 -30.09 -5.19 -8.35
N PRO A 20 -30.44 -4.04 -8.95
CA PRO A 20 -29.45 -3.13 -9.51
C PRO A 20 -28.50 -2.67 -8.40
N LEU A 21 -27.25 -2.36 -8.78
CA LEU A 21 -26.31 -1.76 -7.84
C LEU A 21 -26.87 -0.42 -7.34
N PRO A 22 -26.69 -0.10 -6.05
CA PRO A 22 -27.09 1.20 -5.54
C PRO A 22 -26.26 2.30 -6.21
N GLU A 23 -26.84 3.50 -6.34
CA GLU A 23 -26.07 4.68 -6.70
C GLU A 23 -25.09 5.00 -5.57
N ILE A 24 -23.80 5.03 -5.89
CA ILE A 24 -22.76 5.41 -4.95
C ILE A 24 -22.63 6.94 -5.04
N PRO A 25 -22.88 7.70 -3.95
CA PRO A 25 -22.72 9.15 -3.97
C PRO A 25 -21.25 9.50 -4.23
N ALA A 26 -21.01 10.65 -4.85
CA ALA A 26 -19.67 11.21 -4.89
C ALA A 26 -19.26 11.56 -3.44
N PHE A 27 -18.07 11.12 -3.03
CA PHE A 27 -17.43 11.51 -1.79
C PHE A 27 -16.38 12.57 -2.13
N PRO A 28 -16.77 13.84 -2.29
CA PRO A 28 -15.81 14.89 -2.58
C PRO A 28 -14.77 14.97 -1.45
N PRO A 29 -13.51 15.28 -1.78
CA PRO A 29 -12.50 15.48 -0.77
C PRO A 29 -12.94 16.56 0.21
N ALA A 30 -12.61 16.40 1.50
CA ALA A 30 -12.85 17.43 2.50
C ALA A 30 -12.03 18.71 2.24
N VAL A 31 -11.08 18.65 1.29
CA VAL A 31 -10.18 19.74 0.91
C VAL A 31 -10.28 19.94 -0.60
N GLU A 32 -10.80 21.09 -1.05
CA GLU A 32 -10.80 21.47 -2.46
C GLU A 32 -9.37 21.82 -2.92
N GLY A 33 -8.93 21.27 -4.06
CA GLY A 33 -7.70 21.70 -4.73
C GLY A 33 -6.92 20.56 -5.40
N THR A 34 -6.52 20.78 -6.66
CA THR A 34 -5.71 19.87 -7.49
C THR A 34 -4.20 20.15 -7.41
N ALA A 35 -3.79 21.14 -6.60
CA ALA A 35 -2.40 21.36 -6.24
C ALA A 35 -2.07 20.57 -4.97
N VAL A 36 -0.79 20.24 -4.73
CA VAL A 36 -0.31 19.70 -3.46
C VAL A 36 -0.76 20.65 -2.35
N ASN A 37 -1.90 20.36 -1.74
CA ASN A 37 -2.43 21.19 -0.68
C ASN A 37 -1.57 20.89 0.54
N GLU A 38 -0.93 21.89 1.13
CA GLU A 38 -0.15 21.72 2.36
C GLU A 38 -0.98 20.94 3.41
N GLY A 39 -2.29 21.19 3.48
CA GLY A 39 -3.22 20.46 4.34
C GLY A 39 -3.41 18.98 3.98
N LEU A 40 -3.28 18.61 2.71
CA LEU A 40 -3.35 17.21 2.27
C LEU A 40 -2.10 16.44 2.66
N LEU A 41 -0.93 17.06 2.50
CA LEU A 41 0.35 16.49 2.95
C LEU A 41 0.38 16.35 4.47
N GLU A 42 -0.06 17.38 5.20
CA GLU A 42 -0.18 17.34 6.66
C GLU A 42 -1.12 16.23 7.13
N ALA A 43 -2.29 16.10 6.51
CA ALA A 43 -3.25 15.04 6.82
C ALA A 43 -2.66 13.64 6.57
N PHE A 44 -1.96 13.46 5.43
CA PHE A 44 -1.27 12.22 5.13
C PHE A 44 -0.19 11.89 6.16
N VAL A 45 0.67 12.86 6.50
CA VAL A 45 1.72 12.70 7.53
C VAL A 45 1.11 12.31 8.87
N ALA A 46 0.03 12.98 9.28
CA ALA A 46 -0.68 12.68 10.51
C ALA A 46 -1.26 11.26 10.51
N ALA A 47 -1.84 10.82 9.38
CA ALA A 47 -2.42 9.48 9.24
C ALA A 47 -1.35 8.38 9.30
N VAL A 48 -0.22 8.54 8.58
CA VAL A 48 0.90 7.58 8.62
C VAL A 48 1.45 7.44 10.04
N ARG A 49 1.68 8.56 10.74
CA ARG A 49 2.16 8.56 12.13
C ARG A 49 1.17 7.94 13.10
N LYS A 50 -0.14 8.20 12.93
CA LYS A 50 -1.20 7.54 13.69
C LYS A 50 -1.19 6.02 13.49
N ASN A 51 -0.80 5.56 12.30
CA ASN A 51 -0.62 4.14 12.03
C ASN A 51 0.71 3.58 12.54
N GLY A 52 1.57 4.38 13.16
CA GLY A 52 2.88 3.95 13.67
C GLY A 52 3.96 3.86 12.59
N GLY A 53 3.70 4.36 11.39
CA GLY A 53 4.74 4.59 10.39
C GLY A 53 5.43 5.93 10.61
N ASP A 54 6.51 6.16 9.87
CA ASP A 54 7.22 7.44 9.84
C ASP A 54 7.14 8.08 8.44
N VAL A 55 7.35 9.38 8.37
CA VAL A 55 7.36 10.13 7.10
C VAL A 55 8.59 11.02 7.04
N LEU A 56 9.31 10.91 5.93
CA LEU A 56 10.46 11.73 5.61
C LEU A 56 10.14 12.58 4.38
N LEU A 57 10.15 13.89 4.56
CA LEU A 57 10.00 14.84 3.46
C LEU A 57 11.39 15.12 2.90
N VAL A 58 11.57 14.94 1.60
CA VAL A 58 12.85 15.17 0.93
C VAL A 58 12.65 16.07 -0.28
N ASN A 59 13.62 16.96 -0.53
CA ASN A 59 13.65 17.83 -1.71
C ASN A 59 14.58 17.30 -2.81
N SER A 60 15.42 16.31 -2.49
CA SER A 60 16.38 15.74 -3.44
C SER A 60 16.78 14.32 -3.08
N GLU A 61 17.32 13.58 -4.07
CA GLU A 61 17.87 12.23 -3.86
C GLU A 61 19.05 12.21 -2.89
N ALA A 62 19.79 13.31 -2.76
CA ALA A 62 20.90 13.41 -1.83
C ALA A 62 20.44 13.38 -0.36
N GLU A 63 19.24 13.90 -0.06
CA GLU A 63 18.64 13.82 1.27
C GLU A 63 18.16 12.41 1.60
N GLU A 64 17.86 11.61 0.56
CA GLU A 64 17.42 10.23 0.68
C GLU A 64 18.59 9.25 0.90
N ALA A 65 19.75 9.50 0.28
CA ALA A 65 20.90 8.59 0.26
C ALA A 65 21.39 8.08 1.64
N PRO A 66 21.44 8.90 2.72
CA PRO A 66 21.85 8.43 4.05
C PRO A 66 20.85 7.45 4.67
N LEU A 67 19.57 7.56 4.31
CA LEU A 67 18.46 6.77 4.85
C LEU A 67 18.37 5.40 4.17
N THR A 68 18.75 5.37 2.90
CA THR A 68 18.91 4.17 2.08
C THR A 68 20.31 3.57 2.20
N GLY A 69 21.13 4.01 3.17
CA GLY A 69 22.54 3.64 3.33
C GLY A 69 22.75 2.13 3.23
N THR A 70 23.54 1.71 2.23
CA THR A 70 23.78 0.30 1.87
C THR A 70 22.50 -0.52 1.76
N LEU A 71 21.45 0.00 1.13
CA LEU A 71 20.62 -0.87 0.30
C LEU A 71 21.60 -1.48 -0.70
N SER A 72 22.15 -2.66 -0.37
CA SER A 72 22.83 -3.49 -1.35
C SER A 72 22.00 -3.39 -2.62
N PRO A 73 22.60 -3.10 -3.79
CA PRO A 73 21.83 -3.16 -5.04
C PRO A 73 21.06 -4.46 -4.94
N LEU A 74 19.72 -4.34 -4.85
CA LEU A 74 18.82 -5.40 -4.41
C LEU A 74 19.41 -6.67 -4.98
N PRO A 75 19.85 -7.65 -4.16
CA PRO A 75 20.51 -8.81 -4.72
C PRO A 75 19.48 -9.36 -5.68
N GLN A 76 19.62 -9.11 -6.99
CA GLN A 76 18.50 -9.13 -7.96
C GLN A 76 17.66 -10.30 -7.56
N VAL A 77 16.47 -10.10 -6.94
CA VAL A 77 15.93 -11.13 -6.03
C VAL A 77 15.46 -12.31 -6.87
N ARG A 78 16.43 -13.14 -7.25
CA ARG A 78 16.37 -14.48 -7.80
C ARG A 78 16.38 -15.49 -6.65
N ALA A 79 16.52 -15.00 -5.41
CA ALA A 79 16.28 -15.78 -4.21
C ALA A 79 14.78 -16.04 -4.09
N HIS A 80 14.34 -17.16 -4.68
CA HIS A 80 13.02 -17.74 -4.46
C HIS A 80 12.92 -18.48 -3.11
N ASN A 81 13.95 -18.37 -2.27
CA ASN A 81 14.07 -19.10 -1.01
C ASN A 81 13.61 -18.22 0.16
N PRO A 82 12.50 -18.57 0.85
CA PRO A 82 12.00 -17.81 1.99
C PRO A 82 13.03 -17.64 3.13
N VAL A 83 13.95 -18.59 3.29
CA VAL A 83 14.98 -18.55 4.35
C VAL A 83 16.02 -17.46 4.09
N GLU A 84 16.36 -17.20 2.83
CA GLU A 84 17.31 -16.12 2.48
C GLU A 84 16.65 -14.75 2.64
N LEU A 85 15.35 -14.66 2.36
CA LEU A 85 14.58 -13.43 2.49
C LEU A 85 14.27 -13.04 3.94
N GLU A 86 14.31 -13.99 4.88
CA GLU A 86 14.17 -13.71 6.32
C GLU A 86 15.27 -12.76 6.84
N GLN A 87 16.44 -12.76 6.21
CA GLN A 87 17.55 -11.87 6.55
C GLN A 87 17.45 -10.49 5.89
N LEU A 88 16.39 -10.23 5.12
CA LEU A 88 16.17 -8.93 4.49
C LEU A 88 15.81 -7.89 5.56
N ASP A 89 16.79 -7.08 5.94
CA ASP A 89 16.55 -6.02 6.92
C ASP A 89 15.68 -4.90 6.33
N THR A 90 16.10 -4.28 5.23
CA THR A 90 15.41 -3.13 4.64
C THR A 90 15.03 -3.39 3.18
N TYR A 91 13.80 -3.04 2.81
CA TYR A 91 13.32 -3.04 1.43
C TYR A 91 12.81 -1.66 1.01
N LEU A 92 13.24 -1.18 -0.15
CA LEU A 92 12.79 0.07 -0.76
C LEU A 92 11.99 -0.23 -2.02
N THR A 93 10.85 0.44 -2.18
CA THR A 93 10.00 0.34 -3.36
C THR A 93 9.32 1.68 -3.66
N GLU A 94 8.79 1.81 -4.87
CA GLU A 94 8.03 2.98 -5.32
C GLU A 94 6.54 2.79 -5.02
N GLY A 95 5.91 3.85 -4.50
CA GLY A 95 4.47 3.95 -4.32
C GLY A 95 3.86 4.83 -5.41
N LEU A 96 2.76 4.38 -6.01
CA LEU A 96 2.17 5.04 -7.18
C LEU A 96 1.05 6.03 -6.82
N CYS A 97 0.42 5.87 -5.66
CA CYS A 97 -0.66 6.71 -5.16
C CYS A 97 -0.70 6.61 -3.64
N ALA A 98 -0.91 7.71 -2.94
CA ALA A 98 -0.99 7.73 -1.48
C ALA A 98 -2.29 8.40 -1.02
N VAL A 99 -2.85 7.99 0.12
CA VAL A 99 -4.20 8.39 0.54
C VAL A 99 -4.14 9.08 1.89
N ALA A 100 -4.44 10.38 1.92
CA ALA A 100 -4.36 11.19 3.12
C ALA A 100 -5.36 10.75 4.21
N GLU A 101 -6.55 10.28 3.82
CA GLU A 101 -7.59 9.75 4.71
C GLU A 101 -7.07 8.70 5.71
N ASN A 102 -6.15 7.83 5.28
CA ASN A 102 -5.74 6.67 6.07
C ASN A 102 -4.23 6.39 6.05
N GLY A 103 -3.42 7.23 5.40
CA GLY A 103 -1.97 7.06 5.31
C GLY A 103 -1.52 5.88 4.43
N ALA A 104 -2.43 5.30 3.63
CA ALA A 104 -2.10 4.15 2.80
C ALA A 104 -1.38 4.55 1.52
N VAL A 105 -0.40 3.74 1.13
CA VAL A 105 0.32 3.88 -0.15
C VAL A 105 0.04 2.65 -1.02
N TRP A 106 -0.37 2.90 -2.25
CA TRP A 106 -0.58 1.89 -3.28
C TRP A 106 0.73 1.46 -3.92
N ILE A 107 0.96 0.16 -3.91
CA ILE A 107 2.10 -0.51 -4.53
C ILE A 107 1.54 -1.62 -5.43
N ASN A 108 2.11 -1.80 -6.62
CA ASN A 108 1.71 -2.90 -7.52
C ASN A 108 2.90 -3.72 -8.00
N THR A 109 2.61 -4.74 -8.80
CA THR A 109 3.62 -5.68 -9.33
C THR A 109 4.72 -5.01 -10.16
N ASN A 110 4.48 -3.82 -10.72
CA ASN A 110 5.51 -3.11 -11.48
C ASN A 110 6.51 -2.41 -10.56
N ALA A 111 6.11 -2.12 -9.32
CA ALA A 111 6.95 -1.45 -8.33
C ALA A 111 7.76 -2.42 -7.45
N ILE A 112 7.42 -3.72 -7.45
CA ILE A 112 8.05 -4.73 -6.59
C ILE A 112 8.61 -5.89 -7.40
N GLU A 113 9.78 -6.38 -7.00
CA GLU A 113 10.45 -7.53 -7.63
C GLU A 113 9.82 -8.87 -7.19
N GLY A 114 9.10 -8.87 -6.07
CA GLY A 114 8.44 -10.04 -5.53
C GLY A 114 7.36 -9.66 -4.51
N ARG A 115 6.22 -10.35 -4.55
CA ARG A 115 5.07 -10.05 -3.68
C ARG A 115 5.38 -10.16 -2.18
N ILE A 116 6.39 -10.95 -1.82
CA ILE A 116 6.78 -11.19 -0.43
C ILE A 116 7.63 -10.05 0.16
N LEU A 117 8.34 -9.29 -0.68
CA LEU A 117 9.35 -8.32 -0.24
C LEU A 117 8.81 -7.21 0.67
N PRO A 118 7.64 -6.59 0.38
CA PRO A 118 7.08 -5.58 1.27
C PRO A 118 6.67 -6.11 2.65
N PHE A 119 6.59 -7.43 2.82
CA PHE A 119 6.08 -8.07 4.03
C PHE A 119 7.15 -8.81 4.82
N ILE A 120 8.19 -9.34 4.18
CA ILE A 120 9.24 -10.09 4.87
C ILE A 120 10.35 -9.22 5.43
N CYS A 121 10.54 -8.01 4.89
CA CYS A 121 11.55 -7.09 5.38
C CYS A 121 11.25 -6.58 6.80
N ALA A 122 12.28 -6.34 7.61
CA ALA A 122 12.09 -5.69 8.91
C ALA A 122 11.69 -4.21 8.76
N ARG A 123 12.22 -3.52 7.74
CA ARG A 123 12.05 -2.10 7.47
C ARG A 123 11.57 -1.89 6.03
N LEU A 124 10.35 -1.40 5.85
CA LEU A 124 9.79 -1.07 4.54
C LEU A 124 9.87 0.44 4.30
N LEU A 125 10.65 0.83 3.30
CA LEU A 125 10.70 2.18 2.77
C LEU A 125 9.85 2.26 1.50
N VAL A 126 8.93 3.22 1.43
CA VAL A 126 8.12 3.47 0.23
C VAL A 126 8.28 4.90 -0.21
N ARG A 127 8.80 5.09 -1.43
CA ARG A 127 9.00 6.41 -2.01
C ARG A 127 7.76 6.84 -2.80
N ILE A 128 7.30 8.08 -2.60
CA ILE A 128 6.18 8.67 -3.34
C ILE A 128 6.48 10.12 -3.74
N SER A 129 5.79 10.63 -4.76
CA SER A 129 5.73 12.07 -5.01
C SER A 129 4.61 12.71 -4.18
N ALA A 130 4.82 13.92 -3.66
CA ALA A 130 3.76 14.68 -2.98
C ALA A 130 2.53 14.91 -3.89
N THR A 131 2.73 14.95 -5.21
CA THR A 131 1.67 15.12 -6.21
C THR A 131 0.80 13.86 -6.41
N SER A 132 1.27 12.68 -5.96
CA SER A 132 0.51 11.43 -6.03
C SER A 132 -0.38 11.19 -4.81
N ILE A 133 -0.37 12.11 -3.84
CA ILE A 133 -1.25 12.06 -2.67
C ILE A 133 -2.66 12.49 -3.10
N VAL A 134 -3.67 11.69 -2.73
CA VAL A 134 -5.10 11.95 -2.90
C VAL A 134 -5.78 12.03 -1.55
N ALA A 135 -6.95 12.66 -1.50
CA ALA A 135 -7.67 12.82 -0.24
C ALA A 135 -8.28 11.51 0.25
N THR A 136 -8.91 10.75 -0.65
CA THR A 136 -9.80 9.63 -0.28
C THR A 136 -9.47 8.34 -1.00
N MET A 137 -9.91 7.22 -0.44
CA MET A 137 -9.82 5.92 -1.11
C MET A 137 -10.60 5.90 -2.43
N HIS A 138 -11.70 6.64 -2.55
CA HIS A 138 -12.49 6.72 -3.78
C HIS A 138 -11.68 7.33 -4.92
N GLU A 139 -10.94 8.41 -4.66
CA GLU A 139 -10.02 9.00 -5.62
C GLU A 139 -8.87 8.05 -5.95
N ALA A 140 -8.35 7.33 -4.96
CA ALA A 140 -7.30 6.34 -5.17
C ALA A 140 -7.77 5.22 -6.11
N TYR A 141 -8.96 4.64 -5.86
CA TYR A 141 -9.54 3.59 -6.70
C TYR A 141 -9.78 4.02 -8.15
N ALA A 142 -10.00 5.31 -8.40
CA ALA A 142 -10.09 5.84 -9.77
C ALA A 142 -8.73 5.92 -10.49
N ARG A 143 -7.60 5.93 -9.76
CA ARG A 143 -6.24 6.04 -10.31
C ARG A 143 -5.48 4.72 -10.36
N VAL A 144 -5.73 3.83 -9.39
CA VAL A 144 -4.97 2.56 -9.28
C VAL A 144 -5.39 1.58 -10.37
N THR A 145 -4.41 0.87 -10.90
CA THR A 145 -4.63 -0.21 -11.87
C THR A 145 -3.86 -1.45 -11.43
N ILE A 146 -4.45 -2.61 -11.71
CA ILE A 146 -3.82 -3.91 -11.54
C ILE A 146 -3.59 -4.46 -12.94
N PRO A 147 -2.34 -4.45 -13.45
CA PRO A 147 -2.04 -4.99 -14.77
C PRO A 147 -2.42 -6.48 -14.84
N GLY A 148 -3.10 -6.92 -15.89
CA GLY A 148 -3.47 -8.31 -16.24
C GLY A 148 -3.22 -9.42 -15.20
N GLY A 149 -4.09 -9.57 -14.19
CA GLY A 149 -3.99 -10.65 -13.18
C GLY A 149 -2.85 -10.48 -12.16
N GLY A 150 -2.26 -9.28 -12.12
CA GLY A 150 -1.20 -8.91 -11.23
C GLY A 150 -1.67 -8.71 -9.78
N PHE A 151 -0.74 -8.20 -8.99
CA PHE A 151 -0.92 -7.91 -7.58
C PHE A 151 -0.81 -6.40 -7.35
N GLY A 152 -1.64 -5.90 -6.43
CA GLY A 152 -1.50 -4.57 -5.87
C GLY A 152 -2.06 -4.53 -4.46
N VAL A 153 -1.48 -3.67 -3.64
CA VAL A 153 -1.76 -3.59 -2.20
C VAL A 153 -1.65 -2.15 -1.73
N PHE A 154 -2.53 -1.78 -0.82
CA PHE A 154 -2.41 -0.58 -0.02
C PHE A 154 -1.72 -0.94 1.31
N ILE A 155 -0.60 -0.28 1.61
CA ILE A 155 0.12 -0.44 2.88
C ILE A 155 0.05 0.88 3.63
N ALA A 156 -0.46 0.86 4.87
CA ALA A 156 -0.73 2.06 5.65
C ALA A 156 0.14 2.23 6.90
N GLY A 157 1.03 1.28 7.18
CA GLY A 157 1.78 1.23 8.43
C GLY A 157 2.59 -0.05 8.58
N PRO A 158 3.37 -0.16 9.67
CA PRO A 158 3.96 -1.43 10.08
C PRO A 158 2.87 -2.47 10.37
N SER A 159 3.24 -3.74 10.33
CA SER A 159 2.32 -4.82 10.64
C SER A 159 1.89 -4.74 12.10
N LYS A 160 0.59 -4.68 12.35
CA LYS A 160 0.00 -4.67 13.68
C LYS A 160 -1.08 -5.73 13.75
N THR A 161 -0.94 -6.65 14.68
CA THR A 161 -1.95 -7.66 14.96
C THR A 161 -2.21 -7.63 16.46
N ALA A 162 -3.47 -7.45 16.84
CA ALA A 162 -3.89 -7.62 18.22
C ALA A 162 -4.56 -8.98 18.34
N ASP A 163 -4.14 -9.79 19.29
CA ASP A 163 -4.89 -10.99 19.65
C ASP A 163 -6.27 -10.62 20.24
N ILE A 164 -7.19 -11.56 20.35
CA ILE A 164 -8.51 -11.39 20.96
C ILE A 164 -8.42 -10.84 22.40
N GLU A 165 -7.29 -11.08 23.07
CA GLU A 165 -6.94 -10.55 24.40
C GLU A 165 -6.42 -9.10 24.37
N GLN A 166 -6.47 -8.43 23.22
CA GLN A 166 -5.96 -7.07 22.99
C GLN A 166 -4.45 -6.90 23.20
N SER A 167 -3.69 -7.99 23.15
CA SER A 167 -2.22 -7.92 23.13
C SER A 167 -1.75 -7.52 21.74
N LEU A 168 -1.24 -6.30 21.61
CA LEU A 168 -0.72 -5.77 20.34
C LEU A 168 0.68 -6.33 20.08
N VAL A 169 0.82 -7.05 18.97
CA VAL A 169 2.11 -7.47 18.41
C VAL A 169 2.39 -6.66 17.15
N ILE A 170 3.57 -6.06 17.09
CA ILE A 170 4.06 -5.32 15.92
C ILE A 170 5.04 -6.23 15.16
N GLY A 171 4.88 -6.35 13.85
CA GLY A 171 5.78 -7.10 12.97
C GLY A 171 5.58 -8.61 12.90
N ALA A 172 4.44 -9.14 13.39
CA ALA A 172 4.18 -10.59 13.34
C ALA A 172 4.01 -11.12 11.90
N HIS A 173 3.42 -10.32 11.00
CA HIS A 173 3.04 -10.72 9.65
C HIS A 173 3.45 -9.69 8.57
N GLY A 174 4.40 -8.83 8.87
CA GLY A 174 4.84 -7.74 7.99
C GLY A 174 5.96 -6.93 8.63
N PRO A 175 6.34 -5.77 8.06
CA PRO A 175 7.49 -5.01 8.53
C PRO A 175 7.29 -4.46 9.95
N LEU A 176 8.38 -4.43 10.72
CA LEU A 176 8.47 -3.80 12.04
C LEU A 176 8.44 -2.27 11.92
N GLN A 177 9.04 -1.73 10.87
CA GLN A 177 9.10 -0.30 10.58
C GLN A 177 8.59 -0.03 9.17
N HIS A 178 7.75 0.99 9.03
CA HIS A 178 7.30 1.49 7.74
C HIS A 178 7.58 2.99 7.65
N THR A 179 8.36 3.40 6.66
CA THR A 179 8.68 4.81 6.42
C THR A 179 8.25 5.19 5.01
N VAL A 180 7.48 6.27 4.89
CA VAL A 180 7.14 6.86 3.61
C VAL A 180 8.09 8.01 3.33
N ILE A 181 8.80 7.94 2.20
CA ILE A 181 9.69 9.01 1.72
C ILE A 181 8.90 9.82 0.70
N VAL A 182 8.57 11.07 1.02
CA VAL A 182 7.77 11.95 0.17
C VAL A 182 8.69 12.95 -0.50
N ARG A 183 8.78 12.88 -1.83
CA ARG A 183 9.43 13.91 -2.65
C ARG A 183 8.53 15.11 -2.77
N VAL A 184 8.96 16.22 -2.18
CA VAL A 184 8.30 17.52 -2.24
C VAL A 184 9.04 18.33 -3.30
N ASP A 185 8.85 17.98 -4.57
CA ASP A 185 9.44 18.76 -5.66
C ASP A 185 8.76 20.15 -5.65
N MET A 186 9.50 21.17 -5.23
CA MET A 186 9.13 22.59 -5.34
C MET A 186 9.47 23.15 -6.72
#